data_AF-A0ABD4ERY0-F1
#
_entry.id   AF-A0ABD4ERY0-F1
#
_cell.length_a   1.000
_cell.length_b   1.000
_cell.length_c   1.000
_cell.angle_alpha   90.00
_cell.angle_beta   90.00
_cell.angle_gamma   90.00
#
_symmetry.space_group_name_H-M   'P 1'
#
loop_
_entity.id
_entity.type
_entity.pdbx_description
1 polymer ?
#
loop_
_entity_poly.entity_id
_entity_poly.type
_entity_poly.pdbx_seq_one_letter_code
_entity_poly.pdbx_strand_id
1 'polypeptide(L)'
;MPAKYYFVAKSGLNGISLNALKDSKKLKAELISGWDKKCKDKITTTKSVSLEGDFLKFVEHDVDFTIFDQIPQLRLIELHKNHTPYYIRRFGALEFDRPAPATPPNDIQSNELKYIEELLKAIESIESQVSSVDNLEAFPEFLMELKSARKNFYSAESLEKFSRDSMPPDTYENLLEDCYEAISSLVLMVHNNGWDKYLAISNHVTQVSFSSHPLNLYMSNRDKKGACHQLVNKGSLKWNK
;
A
#
# COMPACT_ATOMS: atom_id res chain seq x y z
N MET A 1 26.25 -24.84 4.31
CA MET A 1 26.05 -24.21 2.99
C MET A 1 24.59 -23.78 2.84
N PRO A 2 24.27 -22.68 2.14
CA PRO A 2 22.88 -22.30 1.86
C PRO A 2 22.20 -23.32 0.92
N ALA A 3 20.88 -23.39 0.96
CA ALA A 3 20.11 -24.28 0.08
C ALA A 3 20.11 -23.81 -1.39
N LYS A 4 20.11 -22.49 -1.61
CA LYS A 4 20.23 -21.84 -2.92
C LYS A 4 21.04 -20.55 -2.79
N TYR A 5 21.76 -20.19 -3.84
CA TYR A 5 22.53 -18.96 -3.92
C TYR A 5 22.28 -18.30 -5.28
N TYR A 6 21.79 -17.05 -5.25
CA TYR A 6 21.40 -16.34 -6.47
C TYR A 6 22.30 -15.14 -6.74
N PHE A 7 22.83 -15.07 -7.97
CA PHE A 7 23.48 -13.87 -8.48
C PHE A 7 22.44 -12.90 -9.05
N VAL A 8 22.49 -11.64 -8.60
CA VAL A 8 21.62 -10.57 -9.08
C VAL A 8 22.51 -9.43 -9.57
N ALA A 9 22.43 -9.11 -10.87
CA ALA A 9 23.23 -8.06 -11.50
C ALA A 9 22.33 -7.06 -12.20
N LYS A 10 22.68 -5.77 -12.14
CA LYS A 10 21.91 -4.66 -12.75
C LYS A 10 21.60 -4.90 -14.23
N SER A 11 22.60 -5.33 -14.99
CA SER A 11 22.49 -5.61 -16.43
C SER A 11 22.39 -7.10 -16.74
N GLY A 12 22.16 -7.94 -15.73
CA GLY A 12 22.15 -9.38 -15.88
C GLY A 12 23.56 -9.96 -16.03
N LEU A 13 23.63 -11.28 -16.13
CA LEU A 13 24.89 -11.97 -16.39
C LEU A 13 25.17 -12.05 -17.89
N ASN A 14 26.45 -11.96 -18.26
CA ASN A 14 26.85 -12.18 -19.65
C ASN A 14 26.68 -13.67 -20.04
N GLY A 15 26.68 -13.96 -21.35
CA GLY A 15 26.47 -15.32 -21.86
C GLY A 15 27.46 -16.37 -21.34
N ILE A 16 28.69 -15.97 -21.05
CA ILE A 16 29.73 -16.87 -20.51
C ILE A 16 29.35 -17.31 -19.09
N SER A 17 29.06 -16.36 -18.21
CA SER A 17 28.65 -16.64 -16.84
C SER A 17 27.33 -17.42 -16.78
N LEU A 18 26.37 -17.10 -17.66
CA LEU A 18 25.11 -17.83 -17.78
C LEU A 18 25.31 -19.29 -18.15
N ASN A 19 26.16 -19.55 -19.15
CA ASN A 19 26.45 -20.92 -19.58
C ASN A 19 27.22 -21.70 -18.50
N ALA A 20 28.09 -21.03 -17.74
CA ALA A 20 28.77 -21.64 -16.61
C ALA A 20 27.77 -22.08 -15.52
N LEU A 21 26.78 -21.24 -15.18
CA LEU A 21 25.75 -21.60 -14.18
C LEU A 21 24.84 -22.76 -14.61
N LYS A 22 24.66 -22.97 -15.92
CA LYS A 22 23.86 -24.10 -16.45
C LYS A 22 24.55 -25.45 -16.31
N ASP A 23 25.87 -25.48 -16.13
CA ASP A 23 26.66 -26.70 -16.01
C ASP A 23 27.50 -26.66 -14.72
N SER A 24 26.93 -27.21 -13.65
CA SER A 24 27.55 -27.23 -12.32
C SER A 24 28.89 -27.96 -12.28
N LYS A 25 29.08 -28.99 -13.12
CA LYS A 25 30.34 -29.74 -13.20
C LYS A 25 31.42 -28.89 -13.86
N LYS A 26 31.08 -28.23 -14.97
CA LYS A 26 31.98 -27.32 -15.67
C LYS A 26 32.32 -26.11 -14.80
N LEU A 27 31.35 -25.53 -14.10
CA LEU A 27 31.56 -24.42 -13.18
C LEU A 27 32.59 -24.77 -12.09
N LYS A 28 32.45 -25.95 -11.48
CA LYS A 28 33.40 -26.45 -10.49
C LYS A 28 34.80 -26.62 -11.08
N ALA A 29 34.92 -27.25 -12.25
CA ALA A 29 36.21 -27.46 -12.91
C ALA A 29 36.90 -26.13 -13.29
N GLU A 30 36.13 -25.17 -13.81
CA GLU A 30 36.63 -23.82 -14.14
C GLU A 30 37.04 -23.02 -12.90
N LEU A 31 36.32 -23.17 -11.77
CA LEU A 31 36.70 -22.56 -10.50
C LEU A 31 38.05 -23.08 -10.01
N ILE A 32 38.21 -24.41 -9.94
CA ILE A 32 39.44 -25.04 -9.41
C ILE A 32 40.63 -24.68 -10.31
N SER A 33 40.49 -24.88 -11.62
CA SER A 33 41.55 -24.58 -12.60
C SER A 33 41.90 -23.09 -12.70
N GLY A 34 40.93 -22.21 -12.46
CA GLY A 34 41.10 -20.76 -12.54
C GLY A 34 41.47 -20.08 -11.22
N TRP A 35 41.55 -20.81 -10.11
CA TRP A 35 41.63 -20.25 -8.77
C TRP A 35 42.84 -19.33 -8.57
N ASP A 36 44.03 -19.80 -8.92
CA ASP A 36 45.27 -19.05 -8.76
C ASP A 36 45.28 -17.75 -9.57
N LYS A 37 44.66 -17.75 -10.75
CA LYS A 37 44.61 -16.58 -11.63
C LYS A 37 43.53 -15.58 -11.23
N LYS A 38 42.38 -16.03 -10.74
CA LYS A 38 41.18 -15.19 -10.57
C LYS A 38 40.80 -14.92 -9.12
N CYS A 39 41.16 -15.79 -8.18
CA CYS A 39 40.65 -15.77 -6.81
C CYS A 39 41.75 -15.58 -5.76
N LYS A 40 42.85 -16.33 -5.85
CA LYS A 40 43.90 -16.45 -4.82
C LYS A 40 44.33 -15.12 -4.18
N ASP A 41 44.64 -14.11 -5.01
CA ASP A 41 45.10 -12.80 -4.54
C ASP A 41 44.03 -11.69 -4.64
N LYS A 42 42.78 -12.04 -4.98
CA LYS A 42 41.68 -11.08 -5.21
C LYS A 42 40.56 -11.15 -4.17
N ILE A 43 40.62 -12.13 -3.26
CA ILE A 43 39.61 -12.28 -2.20
C ILE A 43 39.88 -11.29 -1.05
N THR A 44 41.13 -11.13 -0.61
CA THR A 44 41.52 -10.16 0.42
C THR A 44 42.86 -9.51 0.08
N THR A 45 43.11 -8.32 0.63
CA THR A 45 44.39 -7.62 0.51
C THR A 45 45.42 -8.07 1.56
N THR A 46 45.01 -8.87 2.54
CA THR A 46 45.82 -9.22 3.72
C THR A 46 46.58 -10.52 3.59
N LYS A 47 46.09 -11.48 2.80
CA LYS A 47 46.76 -12.76 2.58
C LYS A 47 46.33 -13.39 1.26
N SER A 48 47.24 -14.16 0.68
CA SER A 48 46.95 -15.03 -0.46
C SER A 48 46.16 -16.24 0.03
N VAL A 49 45.05 -16.56 -0.65
CA VAL A 49 44.17 -17.68 -0.30
C VAL A 49 44.39 -18.80 -1.31
N SER A 50 45.34 -19.70 -1.03
CA SER A 50 45.57 -20.91 -1.84
C SER A 50 44.41 -21.90 -1.72
N LEU A 51 44.04 -22.55 -2.84
CA LEU A 51 43.06 -23.63 -2.88
C LEU A 51 43.77 -24.99 -2.72
N GLU A 52 44.12 -25.32 -1.49
CA GLU A 52 44.92 -26.50 -1.15
C GLU A 52 44.39 -27.19 0.11
N GLY A 53 44.84 -28.43 0.36
CA GLY A 53 44.54 -29.16 1.60
C GLY A 53 43.05 -29.34 1.87
N ASP A 54 42.62 -29.01 3.09
CA ASP A 54 41.23 -29.19 3.53
C ASP A 54 40.25 -28.29 2.77
N PHE A 55 40.69 -27.13 2.29
CA PHE A 55 39.83 -26.23 1.53
C PHE A 55 39.53 -26.78 0.13
N LEU A 56 40.52 -27.38 -0.54
CA LEU A 56 40.31 -28.06 -1.81
C LEU A 56 39.33 -29.24 -1.64
N LYS A 57 39.53 -30.08 -0.62
CA LYS A 57 38.63 -31.21 -0.33
C LYS A 57 37.19 -30.76 -0.08
N PHE A 58 37.01 -29.67 0.67
CA PHE A 58 35.69 -29.08 0.91
C PHE A 58 35.02 -28.66 -0.41
N VAL A 59 35.74 -27.92 -1.27
CA VAL A 59 35.21 -27.50 -2.58
C VAL A 59 34.94 -28.70 -3.49
N GLU A 60 35.73 -29.77 -3.38
CA GLU A 60 35.58 -30.97 -4.20
C GLU A 60 34.46 -31.91 -3.75
N HIS A 61 34.17 -32.00 -2.47
CA HIS A 61 33.27 -33.05 -1.95
C HIS A 61 32.04 -32.51 -1.24
N ASP A 62 32.14 -31.35 -0.58
CA ASP A 62 31.08 -30.85 0.30
C ASP A 62 30.28 -29.71 -0.35
N VAL A 63 30.82 -29.04 -1.37
CA VAL A 63 30.12 -27.98 -2.10
C VAL A 63 29.28 -28.54 -3.23
N ASP A 64 27.96 -28.41 -3.09
CA ASP A 64 27.02 -28.64 -4.16
C ASP A 64 26.97 -27.42 -5.09
N PHE A 65 27.50 -27.55 -6.31
CA PHE A 65 27.49 -26.48 -7.31
C PHE A 65 26.13 -26.27 -7.99
N THR A 66 25.12 -27.12 -7.73
CA THR A 66 23.75 -26.93 -8.27
C THR A 66 22.93 -25.90 -7.49
N ILE A 67 23.46 -25.38 -6.38
CA ILE A 67 22.82 -24.34 -5.59
C ILE A 67 22.94 -22.96 -6.23
N PHE A 68 23.93 -22.76 -7.11
CA PHE A 68 24.24 -21.47 -7.72
C PHE A 68 23.38 -21.24 -8.96
N ASP A 69 22.63 -20.15 -8.95
CA ASP A 69 21.81 -19.73 -10.07
C ASP A 69 21.77 -18.20 -10.15
N GLN A 70 21.02 -17.65 -11.09
CA GLN A 70 20.75 -16.22 -11.18
C GLN A 70 19.26 -15.93 -11.01
N ILE A 71 18.96 -14.70 -10.63
CA ILE A 71 17.61 -14.15 -10.80
C ILE A 71 17.67 -13.18 -11.97
N PRO A 72 17.06 -13.51 -13.13
CA PRO A 72 16.93 -12.58 -14.24
C PRO A 72 16.18 -11.31 -13.82
N GLN A 73 16.44 -10.18 -14.47
CA GLN A 73 15.81 -8.92 -14.08
C GLN A 73 14.28 -8.98 -14.17
N LEU A 74 13.72 -9.65 -15.19
CA LEU A 74 12.28 -9.85 -15.31
C LEU A 74 11.70 -10.59 -14.11
N ARG A 75 12.36 -11.68 -13.68
CA ARG A 75 11.98 -12.44 -12.48
C ARG A 75 12.06 -11.56 -11.23
N LEU A 76 13.07 -10.71 -11.11
CA LEU A 76 13.20 -9.77 -9.99
C LEU A 76 12.05 -8.77 -9.96
N ILE A 77 11.65 -8.24 -11.12
CA ILE A 77 10.51 -7.32 -11.26
C ILE A 77 9.20 -8.03 -10.90
N GLU A 78 8.98 -9.26 -11.37
CA GLU A 78 7.82 -10.08 -11.00
C GLU A 78 7.76 -10.36 -9.50
N LEU A 79 8.89 -10.74 -8.89
CA LEU A 79 8.97 -10.96 -7.45
C LEU A 79 8.63 -9.68 -6.68
N HIS A 80 9.16 -8.54 -7.13
CA HIS A 80 8.88 -7.25 -6.51
C HIS A 80 7.41 -6.85 -6.69
N LYS A 81 6.79 -7.15 -7.84
CA LYS A 81 5.38 -6.87 -8.14
C LYS A 81 4.43 -7.72 -7.29
N ASN A 82 4.71 -9.01 -7.17
CA ASN A 82 3.77 -9.98 -6.61
C ASN A 82 3.96 -10.23 -5.11
N HIS A 83 5.10 -9.85 -4.54
CA HIS A 83 5.44 -10.17 -3.15
C HIS A 83 5.86 -8.98 -2.31
N THR A 84 5.80 -7.74 -2.84
CA THR A 84 6.15 -6.55 -2.06
C THR A 84 5.20 -5.37 -2.34
N PRO A 85 4.93 -4.52 -1.33
CA PRO A 85 4.13 -3.30 -1.51
C PRO A 85 4.92 -2.14 -2.18
N TYR A 86 6.22 -2.33 -2.44
CA TYR A 86 7.08 -1.25 -2.91
C TYR A 86 7.11 -1.11 -4.44
N TYR A 87 6.44 -2.00 -5.17
CA TYR A 87 6.48 -2.02 -6.63
C TYR A 87 6.07 -0.68 -7.23
N ILE A 88 4.91 -0.15 -6.82
CA ILE A 88 4.36 1.11 -7.31
C ILE A 88 5.34 2.26 -7.05
N ARG A 89 5.95 2.30 -5.87
CA ARG A 89 6.93 3.33 -5.52
C ARG A 89 8.19 3.27 -6.38
N ARG A 90 8.64 2.07 -6.76
CA ARG A 90 9.91 1.86 -7.48
C ARG A 90 9.76 1.95 -9.00
N PHE A 91 8.67 1.44 -9.54
CA PHE A 91 8.45 1.24 -10.97
C PHE A 91 7.28 2.06 -11.53
N GLY A 92 6.50 2.73 -10.68
CA GLY A 92 5.28 3.42 -11.07
C GLY A 92 4.06 2.48 -11.13
N ALA A 93 2.88 3.06 -11.33
CA ALA A 93 1.65 2.30 -11.48
C ALA A 93 1.56 1.69 -12.89
N LEU A 94 1.57 0.36 -12.98
CA LEU A 94 0.72 -0.34 -13.93
C LEU A 94 -0.68 -0.36 -13.29
N GLU A 95 -1.73 -0.10 -14.07
CA GLU A 95 -3.12 -0.07 -13.59
C GLU A 95 -3.42 -1.29 -12.70
N PHE A 96 -3.44 -1.07 -11.37
CA PHE A 96 -3.96 -2.06 -10.45
C PHE A 96 -5.47 -1.83 -10.40
N ASP A 97 -6.24 -2.80 -10.85
CA ASP A 97 -7.69 -2.71 -10.70
C ASP A 97 -8.03 -2.76 -9.20
N ARG A 98 -8.39 -1.59 -8.65
CA ARG A 98 -8.95 -1.50 -7.32
C ARG A 98 -10.25 -2.32 -7.30
N PRO A 99 -10.42 -3.27 -6.38
CA PRO A 99 -11.69 -3.99 -6.23
C PRO A 99 -12.84 -3.01 -5.97
N ALA A 100 -14.02 -3.32 -6.49
CA ALA A 100 -15.21 -2.52 -6.21
C ALA A 100 -15.44 -2.42 -4.68
N PRO A 101 -15.83 -1.24 -4.17
CA PRO A 101 -16.17 -1.08 -2.76
C PRO A 101 -17.23 -2.07 -2.30
N ALA A 102 -17.08 -2.55 -1.05
CA ALA A 102 -18.11 -3.36 -0.42
C ALA A 102 -19.40 -2.56 -0.28
N THR A 103 -20.53 -3.22 -0.49
CA THR A 103 -21.84 -2.63 -0.16
C THR A 103 -21.99 -2.57 1.36
N PRO A 104 -22.49 -1.45 1.91
CA PRO A 104 -22.80 -1.39 3.34
C PRO A 104 -23.76 -2.53 3.74
N PRO A 105 -23.50 -3.23 4.86
CA PRO A 105 -24.45 -4.19 5.44
C PRO A 105 -25.79 -3.54 5.76
N ASN A 106 -26.86 -4.32 5.86
CA ASN A 106 -28.18 -3.80 6.24
C ASN A 106 -28.11 -3.13 7.62
N ASP A 107 -27.59 -3.86 8.60
CA ASP A 107 -27.42 -3.36 9.96
C ASP A 107 -26.23 -2.41 10.06
N ILE A 108 -26.39 -1.35 10.87
CA ILE A 108 -25.32 -0.40 11.16
C ILE A 108 -24.26 -1.10 12.02
N GLN A 109 -23.01 -1.06 11.56
CA GLN A 109 -21.89 -1.69 12.25
C GLN A 109 -21.22 -0.75 13.27
N SER A 110 -20.47 -1.32 14.20
CA SER A 110 -19.82 -0.56 15.29
C SER A 110 -18.80 0.48 14.80
N ASN A 111 -18.14 0.24 13.68
CA ASN A 111 -17.22 1.18 13.03
C ASN A 111 -17.93 2.36 12.35
N GLU A 112 -19.26 2.31 12.20
CA GLU A 112 -20.05 3.40 11.60
C GLU A 112 -20.65 4.34 12.65
N LEU A 113 -20.78 3.89 13.90
CA LEU A 113 -21.58 4.57 14.93
C LEU A 113 -21.18 6.02 15.15
N LYS A 114 -19.89 6.32 15.32
CA LYS A 114 -19.44 7.67 15.68
C LYS A 114 -19.79 8.71 14.62
N TYR A 115 -19.50 8.46 13.34
CA TYR A 115 -19.86 9.42 12.30
C TYR A 115 -21.37 9.46 12.06
N ILE A 116 -22.11 8.36 12.24
CA ILE A 116 -23.56 8.37 12.12
C ILE A 116 -24.20 9.21 13.23
N GLU A 117 -23.73 9.08 14.47
CA GLU A 117 -24.16 9.91 15.60
C GLU A 117 -23.92 11.40 15.32
N GLU A 118 -22.73 11.75 14.80
CA GLU A 118 -22.44 13.14 14.42
C GLU A 118 -23.27 13.62 13.22
N LEU A 119 -23.59 12.73 12.27
CA LEU A 119 -24.48 13.06 11.15
C LEU A 119 -25.90 13.32 11.64
N LEU A 120 -26.41 12.51 12.57
CA LEU A 120 -27.72 12.71 13.19
C LEU A 120 -27.77 14.03 13.94
N LYS A 121 -26.74 14.38 14.74
CA LYS A 121 -26.65 15.69 15.39
C LYS A 121 -26.59 16.85 14.38
N ALA A 122 -25.94 16.65 13.24
CA ALA A 122 -25.94 17.64 12.17
C ALA A 122 -27.35 17.83 11.61
N ILE A 123 -28.10 16.75 11.37
CA ILE A 123 -29.50 16.82 10.90
C ILE A 123 -30.40 17.45 11.97
N GLU A 124 -30.27 17.04 13.23
CA GLU A 124 -31.04 17.55 14.37
C GLU A 124 -30.95 19.08 14.49
N SER A 125 -29.82 19.67 14.06
CA SER A 125 -29.62 21.12 14.06
C SER A 125 -30.53 21.91 13.11
N ILE A 126 -31.17 21.25 12.14
CA ILE A 126 -32.17 21.84 11.23
C ILE A 126 -33.54 21.18 11.37
N GLU A 127 -33.59 19.94 11.84
CA GLU A 127 -34.82 19.18 12.06
C GLU A 127 -34.76 18.44 13.40
N SER A 128 -35.26 19.11 14.45
CA SER A 128 -35.21 18.63 15.84
C SER A 128 -35.94 17.29 16.09
N GLN A 129 -36.81 16.86 15.16
CA GLN A 129 -37.49 15.56 15.27
C GLN A 129 -36.58 14.37 14.93
N VAL A 130 -35.41 14.61 14.32
CA VAL A 130 -34.46 13.57 13.95
C VAL A 130 -33.35 13.48 15.01
N SER A 131 -33.58 12.65 16.03
CA SER A 131 -32.59 12.37 17.08
C SER A 131 -31.99 10.95 16.98
N SER A 132 -32.62 10.08 16.19
CA SER A 132 -32.22 8.68 16.01
C SER A 132 -32.44 8.23 14.57
N VAL A 133 -31.83 7.10 14.21
CA VAL A 133 -31.98 6.51 12.86
C VAL A 133 -33.45 6.16 12.56
N ASP A 134 -34.21 5.73 13.57
CA ASP A 134 -35.62 5.36 13.41
C ASP A 134 -36.50 6.56 13.00
N ASN A 135 -36.11 7.78 13.41
CA ASN A 135 -36.84 8.99 13.03
C ASN A 135 -36.71 9.31 11.54
N LEU A 136 -35.65 8.82 10.87
CA LEU A 136 -35.40 9.10 9.46
C LEU A 136 -36.44 8.51 8.51
N GLU A 137 -37.24 7.53 8.96
CA GLU A 137 -38.33 6.99 8.13
C GLU A 137 -39.36 8.06 7.73
N ALA A 138 -39.55 9.07 8.59
CA ALA A 138 -40.44 10.20 8.32
C ALA A 138 -39.82 11.28 7.41
N PHE A 139 -38.49 11.23 7.16
CA PHE A 139 -37.73 12.23 6.41
C PHE A 139 -36.90 11.59 5.30
N PRO A 140 -37.52 11.32 4.13
CA PRO A 140 -36.89 10.58 3.03
C PRO A 140 -35.55 11.15 2.55
N GLU A 141 -35.38 12.47 2.57
CA GLU A 141 -34.16 13.17 2.17
C GLU A 141 -32.97 12.84 3.08
N PHE A 142 -33.17 12.83 4.40
CA PHE A 142 -32.14 12.51 5.37
C PHE A 142 -31.84 11.02 5.39
N LEU A 143 -32.86 10.18 5.19
CA LEU A 143 -32.66 8.74 5.01
C LEU A 143 -31.84 8.43 3.76
N MET A 144 -32.08 9.16 2.65
CA MET A 144 -31.29 9.04 1.44
C MET A 144 -29.84 9.47 1.66
N GLU A 145 -29.62 10.57 2.38
CA GLU A 145 -28.26 11.03 2.70
C GLU A 145 -27.54 10.07 3.63
N LEU A 146 -28.20 9.48 4.64
CA LEU A 146 -27.59 8.44 5.49
C LEU A 146 -27.14 7.24 4.63
N LYS A 147 -28.00 6.75 3.71
CA LYS A 147 -27.64 5.66 2.79
C LYS A 147 -26.45 6.03 1.90
N SER A 148 -26.39 7.28 1.43
CA SER A 148 -25.26 7.82 0.68
C SER A 148 -23.99 7.87 1.53
N ALA A 149 -24.10 8.35 2.77
CA ALA A 149 -22.99 8.49 3.71
C ALA A 149 -22.36 7.13 4.06
N ARG A 150 -23.20 6.11 4.29
CA ARG A 150 -22.74 4.71 4.48
C ARG A 150 -21.98 4.21 3.25
N LYS A 151 -22.50 4.42 2.04
CA LYS A 151 -21.79 4.05 0.80
C LYS A 151 -20.44 4.75 0.66
N ASN A 152 -20.37 6.03 1.03
CA ASN A 152 -19.12 6.80 1.01
C ASN A 152 -18.11 6.24 2.03
N PHE A 153 -18.57 5.93 3.24
CA PHE A 153 -17.72 5.34 4.29
C PHE A 153 -17.11 4.01 3.86
N TYR A 154 -17.91 3.05 3.39
CA TYR A 154 -17.37 1.75 2.90
C TYR A 154 -16.51 1.88 1.64
N SER A 155 -16.71 2.94 0.84
CA SER A 155 -15.77 3.28 -0.23
C SER A 155 -14.40 3.62 0.34
N ALA A 156 -14.33 4.52 1.32
CA ALA A 156 -13.07 4.88 1.98
C ALA A 156 -12.40 3.67 2.67
N GLU A 157 -13.15 2.84 3.40
CA GLU A 157 -12.63 1.60 4.01
C GLU A 157 -12.02 0.64 2.95
N SER A 158 -12.65 0.55 1.77
CA SER A 158 -12.12 -0.23 0.65
C SER A 158 -10.83 0.37 0.09
N LEU A 159 -10.72 1.70 0.03
CA LEU A 159 -9.49 2.37 -0.41
C LEU A 159 -8.36 2.19 0.61
N GLU A 160 -8.66 2.26 1.90
CA GLU A 160 -7.71 2.00 2.99
C GLU A 160 -7.15 0.58 2.91
N LYS A 161 -8.04 -0.41 2.77
CA LYS A 161 -7.65 -1.81 2.57
C LYS A 161 -6.76 -1.98 1.33
N PHE A 162 -7.14 -1.38 0.20
CA PHE A 162 -6.35 -1.42 -1.02
C PHE A 162 -4.96 -0.81 -0.83
N SER A 163 -4.88 0.35 -0.17
CA SER A 163 -3.63 1.02 0.16
C SER A 163 -2.74 0.12 1.02
N ARG A 164 -3.27 -0.45 2.10
CA ARG A 164 -2.51 -1.36 2.97
C ARG A 164 -1.94 -2.56 2.22
N ASP A 165 -2.71 -3.13 1.30
CA ASP A 165 -2.32 -4.36 0.61
C ASP A 165 -1.37 -4.07 -0.58
N SER A 166 -1.42 -2.86 -1.17
CA SER A 166 -0.75 -2.54 -2.45
C SER A 166 0.29 -1.42 -2.39
N MET A 167 0.33 -0.64 -1.31
CA MET A 167 1.18 0.54 -1.14
C MET A 167 2.09 0.42 0.09
N PRO A 168 3.17 1.21 0.17
CA PRO A 168 3.99 1.29 1.37
C PRO A 168 3.16 1.65 2.62
N PRO A 169 3.64 1.29 3.83
CA PRO A 169 3.02 1.71 5.08
C PRO A 169 2.78 3.23 5.14
N ASP A 170 1.78 3.64 5.92
CA ASP A 170 1.41 5.03 6.18
C ASP A 170 0.84 5.81 4.97
N THR A 171 0.73 5.17 3.79
CA THR A 171 0.22 5.82 2.57
C THR A 171 -1.23 6.30 2.73
N TYR A 172 -2.07 5.56 3.46
CA TYR A 172 -3.46 5.97 3.67
C TYR A 172 -3.59 7.01 4.79
N GLU A 173 -2.77 6.91 5.83
CA GLU A 173 -2.70 7.85 6.92
C GLU A 173 -2.31 9.24 6.41
N ASN A 174 -1.31 9.32 5.54
CA ASN A 174 -0.93 10.57 4.87
C ASN A 174 -2.08 11.13 4.01
N LEU A 175 -2.87 10.28 3.34
CA LEU A 175 -4.05 10.73 2.60
C LEU A 175 -5.08 11.37 3.53
N LEU A 176 -5.31 10.80 4.72
CA LEU A 176 -6.25 11.36 5.69
C LEU A 176 -5.77 12.70 6.24
N GLU A 177 -4.45 12.87 6.44
CA GLU A 177 -3.85 14.16 6.80
C GLU A 177 -4.06 15.18 5.68
N ASP A 178 -3.75 14.85 4.42
CA ASP A 178 -4.00 15.70 3.26
C ASP A 178 -5.49 16.07 3.14
N CYS A 179 -6.40 15.11 3.38
CA CYS A 179 -7.84 15.35 3.37
C CYS A 179 -8.26 16.30 4.50
N TYR A 180 -7.69 16.16 5.70
CA TYR A 180 -7.97 17.05 6.82
C TYR A 180 -7.48 18.47 6.53
N GLU A 181 -6.24 18.62 6.06
CA GLU A 181 -5.68 19.93 5.70
C GLU A 181 -6.49 20.61 4.60
N ALA A 182 -7.02 19.84 3.63
CA ALA A 182 -7.88 20.37 2.59
C ALA A 182 -9.21 20.94 3.10
N ILE A 183 -9.72 20.47 4.24
CA ILE A 183 -11.00 20.93 4.81
C ILE A 183 -10.82 21.76 6.09
N SER A 184 -9.61 21.86 6.64
CA SER A 184 -9.33 22.43 7.96
C SER A 184 -9.88 23.85 8.13
N SER A 185 -9.76 24.67 7.09
CA SER A 185 -10.33 26.04 7.07
C SER A 185 -11.85 26.01 7.19
N LEU A 186 -12.54 25.10 6.50
CA LEU A 186 -13.99 24.93 6.61
C LEU A 186 -14.40 24.40 7.98
N VAL A 187 -13.56 23.61 8.64
CA VAL A 187 -13.83 23.13 10.00
C VAL A 187 -13.87 24.29 11.00
N LEU A 188 -13.01 25.30 10.80
CA LEU A 188 -12.88 26.49 11.64
C LEU A 188 -13.86 27.61 11.28
N MET A 189 -14.41 27.61 10.07
CA MET A 189 -15.40 28.59 9.64
C MET A 189 -16.65 28.58 10.51
N VAL A 190 -17.29 29.75 10.61
CA VAL A 190 -18.61 29.87 11.25
C VAL A 190 -19.67 29.36 10.27
N HIS A 191 -20.44 28.37 10.70
CA HIS A 191 -21.59 27.81 9.99
C HIS A 191 -22.87 28.09 10.78
N ASN A 192 -24.01 28.18 10.10
CA ASN A 192 -25.28 28.47 10.78
C ASN A 192 -25.70 27.30 11.67
N ASN A 193 -25.45 26.07 11.23
CA ASN A 193 -25.84 24.84 11.88
C ASN A 193 -24.90 23.69 11.47
N GLY A 194 -25.05 22.51 12.09
CA GLY A 194 -24.18 21.36 11.82
C GLY A 194 -24.39 20.75 10.44
N TRP A 195 -25.62 20.83 9.91
CA TRP A 195 -25.95 20.34 8.57
C TRP A 195 -25.25 21.15 7.47
N ASP A 196 -25.26 22.48 7.58
CA ASP A 196 -24.56 23.39 6.67
C ASP A 196 -23.06 23.08 6.65
N LYS A 197 -22.46 22.84 7.84
CA LYS A 197 -21.05 22.46 7.96
C LYS A 197 -20.77 21.11 7.28
N TYR A 198 -21.61 20.10 7.51
CA TYR A 198 -21.51 18.78 6.87
C TYR A 198 -21.52 18.92 5.33
N LEU A 199 -22.51 19.64 4.79
CA LEU A 199 -22.66 19.85 3.35
C LEU A 199 -21.49 20.64 2.76
N ALA A 200 -21.05 21.71 3.43
CA ALA A 200 -19.92 22.53 2.97
C ALA A 200 -18.64 21.69 2.85
N ILE A 201 -18.31 20.90 3.88
CA ILE A 201 -17.14 20.01 3.88
C ILE A 201 -17.28 18.91 2.82
N SER A 202 -18.42 18.23 2.80
CA SER A 202 -18.71 17.12 1.86
C SER A 202 -18.63 17.58 0.40
N ASN A 203 -19.07 18.80 0.10
CA ASN A 203 -18.96 19.37 -1.24
C ASN A 203 -17.53 19.79 -1.55
N HIS A 204 -16.86 20.49 -0.64
CA HIS A 204 -15.50 21.01 -0.87
C HIS A 204 -14.49 19.89 -1.10
N VAL A 205 -14.50 18.84 -0.27
CA VAL A 205 -13.52 17.75 -0.39
C VAL A 205 -13.56 17.08 -1.76
N THR A 206 -14.72 17.04 -2.43
CA THR A 206 -14.84 16.48 -3.78
C THR A 206 -14.12 17.30 -4.85
N GLN A 207 -14.02 18.62 -4.66
CA GLN A 207 -13.38 19.56 -5.58
C GLN A 207 -11.86 19.63 -5.42
N VAL A 208 -11.34 19.15 -4.30
CA VAL A 208 -9.90 19.15 -4.02
C VAL A 208 -9.21 18.11 -4.90
N SER A 209 -8.12 18.54 -5.55
CA SER A 209 -7.23 17.65 -6.32
C SER A 209 -6.17 17.07 -5.40
N PHE A 210 -6.05 15.75 -5.38
CA PHE A 210 -5.00 15.04 -4.67
C PHE A 210 -3.90 14.58 -5.64
N SER A 211 -3.65 15.32 -6.73
CA SER A 211 -2.80 14.89 -7.85
C SER A 211 -1.38 14.46 -7.46
N SER A 212 -0.85 14.99 -6.36
CA SER A 212 0.48 14.63 -5.83
C SER A 212 0.47 13.35 -4.98
N HIS A 213 -0.70 12.85 -4.60
CA HIS A 213 -0.86 11.69 -3.72
C HIS A 213 -0.83 10.37 -4.50
N PRO A 214 -0.11 9.33 -4.03
CA PRO A 214 -0.03 8.03 -4.72
C PRO A 214 -1.38 7.34 -4.98
N LEU A 215 -2.37 7.59 -4.12
CA LEU A 215 -3.72 7.01 -4.24
C LEU A 215 -4.65 7.78 -5.20
N ASN A 216 -4.24 8.92 -5.75
CA ASN A 216 -5.11 9.81 -6.54
C ASN A 216 -5.85 9.08 -7.69
N LEU A 217 -5.16 8.19 -8.39
CA LEU A 217 -5.74 7.44 -9.53
C LEU A 217 -6.82 6.43 -9.10
N TYR A 218 -6.83 6.03 -7.83
CA TYR A 218 -7.74 5.03 -7.28
C TYR A 218 -8.87 5.67 -6.45
N MET A 219 -8.85 6.99 -6.28
CA MET A 219 -9.81 7.74 -5.49
C MET A 219 -11.01 8.18 -6.33
N SER A 220 -12.19 7.87 -5.83
CA SER A 220 -13.46 8.40 -6.29
C SER A 220 -13.96 9.51 -5.35
N ASN A 221 -14.98 10.25 -5.78
CA ASN A 221 -15.65 11.23 -4.92
C ASN A 221 -16.27 10.61 -3.66
N ARG A 222 -16.65 9.32 -3.72
CA ARG A 222 -17.17 8.60 -2.55
C ARG A 222 -16.10 8.40 -1.49
N ASP A 223 -14.87 8.08 -1.91
CA ASP A 223 -13.74 7.92 -1.00
C ASP A 223 -13.38 9.23 -0.31
N LYS A 224 -13.38 10.35 -1.06
CA LYS A 224 -13.14 11.68 -0.50
C LYS A 224 -14.15 12.04 0.59
N LYS A 225 -15.45 11.80 0.35
CA LYS A 225 -16.50 12.00 1.36
C LYS A 225 -16.37 11.01 2.53
N GLY A 226 -16.07 9.75 2.25
CA GLY A 226 -15.87 8.72 3.27
C GLY A 226 -14.66 8.97 4.17
N ALA A 227 -13.59 9.57 3.64
CA ALA A 227 -12.42 9.99 4.41
C ALA A 227 -12.82 11.02 5.48
N CYS A 228 -13.73 11.95 5.17
CA CYS A 228 -14.30 12.86 6.19
C CYS A 228 -15.03 12.09 7.30
N HIS A 229 -15.78 11.03 6.98
CA HIS A 229 -16.44 10.20 7.99
C HIS A 229 -15.43 9.45 8.87
N GLN A 230 -14.35 8.93 8.27
CA GLN A 230 -13.25 8.33 9.03
C GLN A 230 -12.54 9.35 9.94
N LEU A 231 -12.36 10.59 9.49
CA LEU A 231 -11.82 11.68 10.33
C LEU A 231 -12.74 12.00 11.51
N VAL A 232 -14.06 11.92 11.33
CA VAL A 232 -15.02 12.03 12.45
C VAL A 232 -14.87 10.86 13.42
N ASN A 233 -14.77 9.63 12.93
CA ASN A 233 -14.55 8.45 13.77
C ASN A 233 -13.25 8.53 14.60
N LYS A 234 -12.20 9.14 14.03
CA LYS A 234 -10.92 9.43 14.69
C LYS A 234 -10.99 10.60 15.67
N GLY A 235 -12.06 11.39 15.65
CA GLY A 235 -12.26 12.56 16.52
C GLY A 235 -11.55 13.83 16.02
N SER A 236 -10.90 13.78 14.86
CA SER A 236 -10.23 14.92 14.24
C SER A 236 -11.21 15.92 13.62
N LEU A 237 -12.41 15.46 13.27
CA LEU A 237 -13.48 16.27 12.69
C LEU A 237 -14.76 16.15 13.51
N LYS A 238 -15.48 17.26 13.69
CA LYS A 238 -16.86 17.28 14.19
C LYS A 238 -17.71 18.23 13.36
N TRP A 239 -18.93 17.82 13.02
CA TRP A 239 -19.88 18.66 12.29
C TRP A 239 -20.73 19.54 13.21
N ASN A 240 -21.00 19.06 14.42
CA ASN A 240 -21.62 19.88 15.45
C ASN A 240 -20.58 20.33 16.49
N LYS A 241 -20.88 21.40 17.23
CA LYS A 241 -20.03 21.90 18.32
C LYS A 241 -20.14 21.03 19.57
#